data_AF-A0A3A9EXQ0-F1
#
_entry.id   AF-A0A3A9EXQ0-F1
#
_cell.length_a   1.000
_cell.length_b   1.000
_cell.length_c   1.000
_cell.angle_alpha   90.00
_cell.angle_beta   90.00
_cell.angle_gamma   90.00
#
_symmetry.space_group_name_H-M   'P 1'
#
loop_
_entity.id
_entity.type
_entity.pdbx_description
1 polymer ?
#
loop_
_entity_poly.entity_id
_entity_poly.type
_entity_poly.pdbx_seq_one_letter_code
_entity_poly.pdbx_strand_id
1 'polypeptide(L)'
;MAQIKLLLEKQLLTIQNQDIIASGDSNFDSCKFIFDKTWEGFTKTGVFYQDKANVQYAVLGNNDTCMIPAAAMARAGRMYIGVFGMKDTAVVTSTLCIIDIKEGAISGENVSMEPTDDIFLAIIAQYQRIADLMSRYEETAEQFNITMAEQNSILETLNAFDVTEISQRLDLIEDRMINYTNLAKEIQNREIIIRDVPIKFVNKVCRIASDVITENSLCDIYFDEYSFEIASKALIIPVSHVGYIELTSSIDILDELNANILVRRN
;
A
#
# COMPACT_ATOMS: atom_id res chain seq x y z
N MET A 1 29.07 -33.69 26.32
CA MET A 1 29.08 -32.45 25.52
C MET A 1 30.52 -32.03 25.42
N ALA A 2 31.17 -32.24 24.26
CA ALA A 2 32.51 -31.71 24.03
C ALA A 2 32.38 -30.21 23.73
N GLN A 3 33.25 -29.39 24.33
CA GLN A 3 33.26 -27.96 24.08
C GLN A 3 34.68 -27.53 23.70
N ILE A 4 34.87 -27.23 22.42
CA ILE A 4 36.14 -26.72 21.95
C ILE A 4 36.22 -25.24 22.29
N LYS A 5 37.28 -24.88 23.02
CA LYS A 5 37.59 -23.48 23.33
C LYS A 5 38.66 -22.99 22.37
N LEU A 6 38.34 -21.95 21.63
CA LEU A 6 39.23 -21.31 20.67
C LEU A 6 39.51 -19.89 21.14
N LEU A 7 40.77 -19.56 21.33
CA LEU A 7 41.22 -18.20 21.61
C LEU A 7 41.56 -17.53 20.28
N LEU A 8 41.04 -16.34 20.07
CA LEU A 8 41.33 -15.52 18.91
C LEU A 8 41.99 -14.21 19.35
N GLU A 9 43.29 -14.10 19.08
CA GLU A 9 44.08 -12.89 19.32
C GLU A 9 44.41 -12.24 17.98
N LYS A 10 43.86 -11.04 17.74
CA LYS A 10 43.91 -10.32 16.46
C LYS A 10 43.35 -11.14 15.30
N GLN A 11 44.21 -11.85 14.58
CA GLN A 11 43.81 -12.74 13.49
C GLN A 11 44.26 -14.17 13.75
N LEU A 12 45.00 -14.43 14.84
CA LEU A 12 45.52 -15.76 15.15
C LEU A 12 44.49 -16.54 15.97
N LEU A 13 43.98 -17.61 15.37
CA LEU A 13 43.13 -18.59 16.05
C LEU A 13 44.02 -19.67 16.68
N THR A 14 43.80 -19.95 17.96
CA THR A 14 44.53 -20.96 18.73
C THR A 14 43.54 -21.82 19.52
N ILE A 15 43.70 -23.14 19.49
CA ILE A 15 42.87 -24.07 20.26
C ILE A 15 43.40 -24.12 21.70
N GLN A 16 42.56 -23.82 22.68
CA GLN A 16 42.90 -23.89 24.09
C GLN A 16 42.49 -25.20 24.75
N ASN A 17 41.43 -25.84 24.25
CA ASN A 17 41.01 -27.15 24.72
C ASN A 17 40.76 -28.07 23.54
N GLN A 18 41.36 -29.26 23.57
CA GLN A 18 41.28 -30.25 22.51
C GLN A 18 40.45 -31.43 23.03
N ASP A 19 39.15 -31.20 23.24
CA ASP A 19 38.22 -32.29 23.50
C ASP A 19 38.08 -33.15 22.22
N ILE A 20 37.99 -34.47 22.39
CA ILE A 20 37.88 -35.41 21.27
C ILE A 20 36.47 -35.33 20.69
N ILE A 21 36.36 -34.98 19.40
CA ILE A 21 35.11 -35.02 18.62
C ILE A 21 35.07 -36.31 17.79
N ALA A 22 33.95 -37.03 17.84
CA ALA A 22 33.71 -38.23 17.04
C ALA A 22 32.84 -37.91 15.81
N SER A 23 33.12 -38.55 14.67
CA SER A 23 32.31 -38.38 13.46
C SER A 23 30.93 -39.01 13.62
N GLY A 24 29.87 -38.29 13.23
CA GLY A 24 28.48 -38.76 13.31
C GLY A 24 27.65 -38.14 14.44
N ASP A 25 28.25 -37.34 15.31
CA ASP A 25 27.53 -36.61 16.35
C ASP A 25 26.65 -35.51 15.74
N SER A 26 25.35 -35.53 16.06
CA SER A 26 24.38 -34.53 15.60
C SER A 26 23.95 -33.64 16.76
N ASN A 27 24.14 -32.32 16.63
CA ASN A 27 23.73 -31.29 17.59
C ASN A 27 24.27 -31.45 19.02
N PHE A 28 25.42 -32.10 19.21
CA PHE A 28 25.97 -32.37 20.55
C PHE A 28 27.21 -31.55 20.91
N ASP A 29 27.97 -31.10 19.90
CA ASP A 29 29.25 -30.41 20.11
C ASP A 29 29.15 -28.92 19.83
N SER A 30 29.80 -28.13 20.69
CA SER A 30 29.77 -26.67 20.64
C SER A 30 31.18 -26.09 20.60
N CYS A 31 31.35 -25.02 19.84
CA CYS A 31 32.55 -24.21 19.86
C CYS A 31 32.31 -22.93 20.64
N LYS A 32 33.23 -22.61 21.55
CA LYS A 32 33.29 -21.32 22.22
C LYS A 32 34.51 -20.57 21.77
N PHE A 33 34.30 -19.40 21.20
CA PHE A 33 35.35 -18.50 20.78
C PHE A 33 35.57 -17.44 21.85
N ILE A 34 36.82 -17.11 22.12
CA ILE A 34 37.24 -16.05 23.03
C ILE A 34 37.93 -15.02 22.18
N PHE A 35 37.27 -13.89 21.96
CA PHE A 35 37.79 -12.81 21.12
C PHE A 35 38.50 -11.76 21.97
N ASP A 36 39.52 -11.14 21.38
CA ASP A 36 40.10 -9.92 21.94
C ASP A 36 39.29 -8.66 21.55
N LYS A 37 39.72 -7.50 22.04
CA LYS A 37 39.08 -6.20 21.79
C LYS A 37 39.05 -5.79 20.30
N THR A 38 39.87 -6.40 19.44
CA THR A 38 39.91 -6.03 18.02
C THR A 38 38.66 -6.48 17.26
N TRP A 39 37.88 -7.39 17.84
CA TRP A 39 36.64 -7.91 17.26
C TRP A 39 35.40 -7.21 17.80
N GLU A 40 35.51 -6.25 18.72
CA GLU A 40 34.34 -5.53 19.24
C GLU A 40 33.58 -4.79 18.12
N GLY A 41 32.27 -5.02 18.04
CA GLY A 41 31.39 -4.42 17.03
C GLY A 41 31.35 -5.14 15.68
N PHE A 42 32.09 -6.24 15.49
CA PHE A 42 31.97 -7.08 14.29
C PHE A 42 30.94 -8.20 14.48
N THR A 43 30.11 -8.42 13.46
CA THR A 43 29.24 -9.60 13.35
C THR A 43 30.08 -10.81 13.00
N LYS A 44 30.17 -11.78 13.92
CA LYS A 44 31.12 -12.91 13.83
C LYS A 44 30.42 -14.14 13.28
N THR A 45 31.05 -14.76 12.28
CA THR A 45 30.57 -16.01 11.70
C THR A 45 31.71 -17.01 11.67
N GLY A 46 31.46 -18.17 12.26
CA GLY A 46 32.35 -19.32 12.25
C GLY A 46 32.21 -20.08 10.93
N VAL A 47 33.33 -20.51 10.41
CA VAL A 47 33.45 -21.28 9.17
C VAL A 47 34.01 -22.64 9.52
N PHE A 48 33.28 -23.68 9.14
CA PHE A 48 33.63 -25.07 9.41
C PHE A 48 33.63 -25.83 8.10
N TYR A 49 34.75 -26.46 7.76
CA TYR A 49 34.82 -27.29 6.57
C TYR A 49 35.87 -28.37 6.72
N GLN A 50 35.59 -29.55 6.20
CA GLN A 50 36.59 -30.60 6.00
C GLN A 50 37.08 -30.61 4.55
N ASP A 51 36.14 -30.36 3.64
CA ASP A 51 36.38 -30.20 2.22
C ASP A 51 35.99 -28.76 1.82
N LYS A 52 36.85 -28.10 1.03
CA LYS A 52 36.59 -26.74 0.53
C LYS A 52 35.35 -26.68 -0.39
N ALA A 53 34.89 -27.81 -0.91
CA ALA A 53 33.63 -27.89 -1.65
C ALA A 53 32.38 -27.83 -0.75
N ASN A 54 32.50 -28.13 0.55
CA ASN A 54 31.39 -28.21 1.48
C ASN A 54 31.68 -27.36 2.73
N VAL A 55 31.56 -26.05 2.56
CA VAL A 55 31.78 -25.06 3.62
C VAL A 55 30.49 -24.81 4.37
N GLN A 56 30.54 -24.95 5.69
CA GLN A 56 29.43 -24.71 6.60
C GLN A 56 29.67 -23.42 7.37
N TYR A 57 28.67 -22.57 7.42
CA TYR A 57 28.73 -21.29 8.12
C TYR A 57 27.81 -21.34 9.34
N ALA A 58 28.33 -20.94 10.49
CA ALA A 58 27.56 -20.82 11.71
C ALA A 58 27.77 -19.44 12.32
N VAL A 59 26.70 -18.66 12.37
CA VAL A 59 26.71 -17.34 13.04
C VAL A 59 26.91 -17.56 14.54
N LEU A 60 27.82 -16.80 15.15
CA LEU A 60 28.03 -16.88 16.58
C LEU A 60 26.89 -16.19 17.31
N GLY A 61 26.35 -16.84 18.34
CA GLY A 61 25.36 -16.24 19.22
C GLY A 61 25.98 -15.22 20.18
N ASN A 62 25.13 -14.55 20.96
CA ASN A 62 25.52 -13.47 21.90
C ASN A 62 26.59 -13.86 22.95
N ASN A 63 26.83 -15.16 23.16
CA ASN A 63 27.84 -15.66 24.10
C ASN A 63 29.16 -16.08 23.41
N ASP A 64 29.36 -15.65 22.16
CA ASP A 64 30.51 -16.04 21.32
C ASP A 64 30.63 -17.57 21.14
N THR A 65 29.48 -18.24 21.17
CA THR A 65 29.35 -19.69 20.99
C THR A 65 28.58 -20.00 19.72
N CYS A 66 28.98 -21.06 19.02
CA CYS A 66 28.19 -21.64 17.95
C CYS A 66 28.17 -23.17 18.05
N MET A 67 27.12 -23.77 17.49
CA MET A 67 27.05 -25.22 17.32
C MET A 67 27.83 -25.60 16.06
N ILE A 68 28.59 -26.69 16.15
CA ILE A 68 29.31 -27.21 14.98
C ILE A 68 28.28 -27.85 14.05
N PRO A 69 28.20 -27.44 12.77
CA PRO A 69 27.28 -28.05 11.82
C PRO A 69 27.58 -29.54 11.65
N ALA A 70 26.58 -30.40 11.81
CA ALA A 70 26.73 -31.86 11.68
C ALA A 70 27.30 -32.26 10.30
N ALA A 71 27.02 -31.48 9.25
CA ALA A 71 27.57 -31.68 7.91
C ALA A 71 29.10 -31.54 7.87
N ALA A 72 29.70 -30.74 8.75
CA ALA A 72 31.15 -30.59 8.88
C ALA A 72 31.79 -31.69 9.75
N MET A 73 30.98 -32.47 10.49
CA MET A 73 31.42 -33.61 11.31
C MET A 73 30.98 -34.96 10.73
N ALA A 74 30.41 -34.96 9.52
CA ALA A 74 29.86 -36.15 8.88
C ALA A 74 30.94 -37.18 8.51
N ARG A 75 32.21 -36.76 8.42
CA ARG A 75 33.32 -37.63 8.03
C ARG A 75 34.44 -37.55 9.07
N ALA A 76 35.18 -38.65 9.24
CA ALA A 76 36.42 -38.64 10.00
C ALA A 76 37.51 -37.90 9.21
N GLY A 77 38.28 -37.03 9.87
CA GLY A 77 39.33 -36.26 9.20
C GLY A 77 39.64 -34.91 9.82
N ARG A 78 40.52 -34.16 9.16
CA ARG A 78 40.90 -32.80 9.57
C ARG A 78 39.79 -31.83 9.22
N MET A 79 39.15 -31.25 10.22
CA MET A 79 38.23 -30.13 10.05
C MET A 79 38.97 -28.82 10.28
N TYR A 80 38.79 -27.91 9.35
CA TYR A 80 39.28 -26.55 9.42
C TYR A 80 38.19 -25.67 10.05
N ILE A 81 38.62 -24.87 11.02
CA ILE A 81 37.78 -23.90 11.72
C ILE A 81 38.39 -22.52 11.49
N GLY A 82 37.58 -21.58 11.03
CA GLY A 82 37.95 -20.17 10.95
C GLY A 82 36.81 -19.29 11.45
N VAL A 83 37.09 -18.01 11.64
CA VAL A 83 36.09 -17.00 11.95
C VAL A 83 36.34 -15.79 11.07
N PHE A 84 35.27 -15.20 10.56
CA PHE A 84 35.34 -13.85 9.99
C PHE A 84 34.31 -12.94 10.64
N GLY A 85 34.68 -11.67 10.72
CA GLY A 85 33.90 -10.60 11.30
C GLY A 85 33.59 -9.57 10.23
N MET A 86 32.33 -9.14 10.16
CA MET A 86 31.91 -8.06 9.27
C MET A 86 31.39 -6.88 10.09
N LYS A 87 31.88 -5.68 9.76
CA LYS A 87 31.40 -4.41 10.31
C LYS A 87 31.33 -3.39 9.18
N ASP A 88 30.12 -3.01 8.79
CA ASP A 88 29.86 -2.13 7.65
C ASP A 88 30.56 -2.65 6.38
N THR A 89 31.64 -2.00 5.94
CA THR A 89 32.46 -2.38 4.77
C THR A 89 33.79 -3.06 5.14
N ALA A 90 34.11 -3.14 6.43
CA ALA A 90 35.35 -3.76 6.92
C ALA A 90 35.14 -5.25 7.23
N VAL A 91 35.96 -6.09 6.60
CA VAL A 91 35.99 -7.54 6.84
C VAL A 91 37.30 -7.91 7.54
N VAL A 92 37.20 -8.55 8.70
CA VAL A 92 38.33 -9.13 9.42
C VAL A 92 38.23 -10.66 9.36
N THR A 93 39.33 -11.35 9.10
CA THR A 93 39.37 -12.82 9.00
C THR A 93 40.42 -13.38 9.95
N SER A 94 40.17 -14.57 10.48
CA SER A 94 41.16 -15.30 11.27
C SER A 94 41.97 -16.27 10.42
N THR A 95 43.11 -16.69 10.95
CA THR A 95 43.78 -17.90 10.53
C THR A 95 42.89 -19.12 10.78
N LEU A 96 43.17 -20.20 10.05
CA LEU A 96 42.46 -21.46 10.17
C LEU A 96 43.12 -22.32 11.25
N CYS A 97 42.32 -22.85 12.15
CA CYS A 97 42.72 -23.93 13.05
C CYS A 97 42.32 -25.27 12.45
N ILE A 98 43.14 -26.28 12.73
CA ILE A 98 42.89 -27.64 12.29
C ILE A 98 42.55 -28.46 13.54
N ILE A 99 41.39 -29.11 13.53
CA ILE A 99 41.04 -30.12 14.53
C ILE A 99 40.92 -31.48 13.85
N ASP A 100 41.38 -32.54 14.53
CA ASP A 100 41.23 -33.91 14.06
C ASP A 100 39.90 -34.48 14.57
N ILE A 101 38.94 -34.70 13.67
CA ILE A 101 37.72 -35.46 13.97
C ILE A 101 38.08 -36.94 13.90
N LYS A 102 37.91 -37.64 15.04
CA LYS A 102 38.15 -39.07 15.12
C LYS A 102 36.98 -39.83 14.52
N GLU A 103 37.28 -40.96 13.89
CA GLU A 103 36.27 -41.84 13.32
C GLU A 103 35.38 -42.37 14.44
N GLY A 104 34.12 -41.93 14.44
CA GLY A 104 33.04 -42.56 15.18
C GLY A 104 32.75 -43.93 14.56
N ALA A 105 31.99 -44.78 15.25
CA ALA A 105 31.73 -46.14 14.77
C ALA A 105 31.04 -46.16 13.38
N ILE A 106 31.85 -46.35 12.34
CA ILE A 106 31.63 -46.72 10.93
C ILE A 106 30.36 -46.19 10.23
N SER A 107 30.56 -45.33 9.22
CA SER A 107 29.92 -45.52 7.91
C SER A 107 30.65 -44.75 6.78
N GLY A 108 31.46 -45.47 5.99
CA GLY A 108 31.69 -45.16 4.57
C GLY A 108 32.88 -44.27 4.19
N GLU A 109 33.87 -44.90 3.57
CA GLU A 109 35.06 -44.32 2.91
C GLU A 109 34.71 -43.24 1.86
N ASN A 110 35.63 -42.27 1.63
CA ASN A 110 36.08 -41.89 0.28
C ASN A 110 37.09 -40.73 0.25
N VAL A 111 38.36 -41.07 0.22
CA VAL A 111 39.47 -40.50 -0.58
C VAL A 111 39.64 -38.96 -0.70
N SER A 112 40.87 -38.56 -0.37
CA SER A 112 41.51 -37.23 -0.47
C SER A 112 41.75 -36.73 -1.91
N MET A 113 41.73 -35.41 -2.11
CA MET A 113 42.54 -34.73 -3.13
C MET A 113 42.81 -33.26 -2.72
N GLU A 114 44.08 -32.85 -2.78
CA GLU A 114 44.54 -31.49 -2.40
C GLU A 114 44.12 -30.42 -3.43
N PRO A 115 43.80 -29.17 -3.01
CA PRO A 115 43.33 -28.12 -3.90
C PRO A 115 44.47 -27.26 -4.48
N THR A 116 44.45 -27.05 -5.80
CA THR A 116 45.37 -26.19 -6.58
C THR A 116 44.91 -24.71 -6.58
N ASP A 117 45.84 -23.79 -6.83
CA ASP A 117 45.74 -22.31 -6.71
C ASP A 117 44.54 -21.64 -7.40
N ASP A 118 43.89 -22.28 -8.37
CA ASP A 118 42.72 -21.76 -9.09
C ASP A 118 41.50 -21.50 -8.18
N ILE A 119 41.37 -22.23 -7.07
CA ILE A 119 40.24 -22.06 -6.14
C ILE A 119 40.41 -20.77 -5.33
N PHE A 120 41.64 -20.35 -5.05
CA PHE A 120 41.88 -19.09 -4.35
C PHE A 120 41.52 -17.89 -5.23
N LEU A 121 41.82 -17.98 -6.54
CA LEU A 121 41.41 -16.99 -7.54
C LEU A 121 39.88 -16.93 -7.68
N ALA A 122 39.19 -18.08 -7.64
CA ALA A 122 37.72 -18.12 -7.68
C ALA A 122 37.07 -17.46 -6.45
N ILE A 123 37.67 -17.60 -5.27
CA ILE A 123 37.21 -16.95 -4.04
C ILE A 123 37.41 -15.43 -4.14
N ILE A 124 38.59 -14.96 -4.56
CA ILE A 124 38.86 -13.52 -4.75
C ILE A 124 37.87 -12.90 -5.76
N ALA A 125 37.57 -13.61 -6.85
CA ALA A 125 36.61 -13.16 -7.85
C ALA A 125 35.18 -13.04 -7.30
N GLN A 126 34.78 -13.90 -6.35
CA GLN A 126 33.48 -13.75 -5.67
C GLN A 126 33.47 -12.56 -4.72
N TYR A 127 34.56 -12.31 -3.99
CA TYR A 127 34.66 -11.14 -3.12
C TYR A 127 34.63 -9.82 -3.91
N GLN A 128 35.30 -9.76 -5.07
CA GLN A 128 35.22 -8.58 -5.94
C GLN A 128 33.79 -8.33 -6.44
N ARG A 129 33.04 -9.39 -6.79
CA ARG A 129 31.63 -9.25 -7.19
C ARG A 129 30.76 -8.69 -6.07
N ILE A 130 30.97 -9.13 -4.83
CA ILE A 130 30.21 -8.66 -3.67
C ILE A 130 30.55 -7.20 -3.35
N ALA A 131 31.83 -6.81 -3.44
CA ALA A 131 32.26 -5.42 -3.26
C ALA A 131 31.67 -4.49 -4.33
N ASP A 132 31.64 -4.93 -5.59
CA ASP A 132 31.06 -4.18 -6.71
C ASP A 132 29.54 -4.01 -6.54
N LEU A 133 28.86 -5.02 -6.00
CA LEU A 133 27.44 -4.95 -5.62
C LEU A 133 27.21 -3.93 -4.49
N MET A 134 28.05 -3.93 -3.47
CA MET A 134 27.96 -2.96 -2.35
C MET A 134 28.19 -1.52 -2.83
N SER A 135 29.16 -1.30 -3.71
CA SER A 135 29.42 0.02 -4.31
C SER A 135 28.19 0.52 -5.09
N ARG A 136 27.54 -0.35 -5.87
CA ARG A 136 26.31 0.02 -6.58
C ARG A 136 25.18 0.33 -5.61
N TYR A 137 25.03 -0.41 -4.51
CA TYR A 137 24.02 -0.11 -3.50
C TYR A 137 24.25 1.26 -2.85
N GLU A 138 25.50 1.63 -2.56
CA GLU A 138 25.85 2.96 -2.03
C GLU A 138 25.52 4.07 -3.05
N GLU A 139 25.91 3.90 -4.32
CA GLU A 139 25.55 4.83 -5.39
C GLU A 139 24.03 4.98 -5.52
N THR A 140 23.28 3.86 -5.43
CA THR A 140 21.82 3.90 -5.52
C THR A 140 21.20 4.62 -4.31
N ALA A 141 21.77 4.45 -3.12
CA ALA A 141 21.33 5.14 -1.90
C ALA A 141 21.62 6.65 -1.97
N GLU A 142 22.77 7.05 -2.52
CA GLU A 142 23.08 8.46 -2.77
C GLU A 142 22.13 9.08 -3.81
N GLN A 143 21.88 8.38 -4.91
CA GLN A 143 20.90 8.81 -5.92
C GLN A 143 19.49 8.94 -5.34
N PHE A 144 19.11 8.02 -4.45
CA PHE A 144 17.83 8.11 -3.74
C PHE A 144 17.78 9.33 -2.82
N ASN A 145 18.85 9.63 -2.07
CA ASN A 145 18.92 10.81 -1.22
C ASN A 145 18.88 12.12 -2.03
N ILE A 146 19.57 12.19 -3.18
CA ILE A 146 19.52 13.35 -4.09
C ILE A 146 18.10 13.52 -4.64
N THR A 147 17.49 12.45 -5.13
CA THR A 147 16.12 12.46 -5.66
C THR A 147 15.11 12.89 -4.59
N MET A 148 15.27 12.42 -3.35
CA MET A 148 14.42 12.80 -2.22
C MET A 148 14.57 14.29 -1.86
N ALA A 149 15.80 14.83 -1.92
CA ALA A 149 16.06 16.24 -1.71
C ALA A 149 15.45 17.11 -2.82
N GLU A 150 15.54 16.68 -4.08
CA GLU A 150 14.88 17.35 -5.22
C GLU A 150 13.35 17.31 -5.08
N GLN A 151 12.77 16.16 -4.72
CA GLN A 151 11.33 16.06 -4.45
C GLN A 151 10.89 17.00 -3.33
N ASN A 152 11.65 17.10 -2.24
CA ASN A 152 11.34 18.04 -1.16
C ASN A 152 11.42 19.50 -1.62
N SER A 153 12.39 19.86 -2.47
CA SER A 153 12.49 21.20 -3.06
C SER A 153 11.33 21.51 -4.01
N ILE A 154 10.87 20.53 -4.80
CA ILE A 154 9.68 20.65 -5.64
C ILE A 154 8.42 20.83 -4.77
N LEU A 155 8.31 20.11 -3.66
CA LEU A 155 7.19 20.26 -2.73
C LEU A 155 7.19 21.63 -2.05
N GLU A 156 8.36 22.17 -1.70
CA GLU A 156 8.48 23.55 -1.17
C GLU A 156 8.08 24.60 -2.22
N THR A 157 8.49 24.43 -3.47
CA THR A 157 8.09 25.33 -4.56
C THR A 157 6.60 25.20 -4.91
N LEU A 158 6.03 24.00 -4.87
CA LEU A 158 4.58 23.79 -5.01
C LEU A 158 3.79 24.38 -3.83
N ASN A 159 4.31 24.29 -2.61
CA ASN A 159 3.75 25.00 -1.45
C ASN A 159 3.90 26.53 -1.58
N ALA A 160 4.87 27.02 -2.36
CA ALA A 160 5.07 28.43 -2.66
C ALA A 160 4.20 28.93 -3.85
N PHE A 161 3.70 28.03 -4.71
CA PHE A 161 2.59 28.34 -5.61
C PHE A 161 1.30 28.32 -4.80
N ASP A 162 1.01 29.46 -4.16
CA ASP A 162 -0.14 29.78 -3.30
C ASP A 162 -1.39 28.91 -3.60
N VAL A 163 -1.46 27.74 -2.95
CA VAL A 163 -2.65 26.87 -2.93
C VAL A 163 -3.84 27.65 -2.35
N THR A 164 -3.55 28.64 -1.52
CA THR A 164 -4.39 29.76 -1.07
C THR A 164 -5.07 30.51 -2.21
N GLU A 165 -4.39 30.90 -3.28
CA GLU A 165 -5.02 31.62 -4.40
C GLU A 165 -5.99 30.70 -5.16
N ILE A 166 -5.62 29.43 -5.36
CA ILE A 166 -6.47 28.43 -6.02
C ILE A 166 -7.68 28.09 -5.13
N SER A 167 -7.47 27.92 -3.82
CA SER A 167 -8.53 27.68 -2.83
C SER A 167 -9.52 28.85 -2.80
N GLN A 168 -9.03 30.09 -2.72
CA GLN A 168 -9.88 31.28 -2.74
C GLN A 168 -10.70 31.39 -4.03
N ARG A 169 -10.11 31.03 -5.18
CA ARG A 169 -10.83 30.98 -6.45
C ARG A 169 -11.87 29.86 -6.48
N LEU A 170 -11.60 28.71 -5.88
CA LEU A 170 -12.55 27.60 -5.77
C LEU A 170 -13.73 27.96 -4.86
N ASP A 171 -13.49 28.58 -3.70
CA ASP A 171 -14.53 29.04 -2.78
C ASP A 171 -15.48 30.03 -3.47
N LEU A 172 -14.92 30.99 -4.23
CA LEU A 172 -15.70 31.96 -5.02
C LEU A 172 -16.52 31.32 -6.15
N ILE A 173 -16.09 30.17 -6.67
CA ILE A 173 -16.82 29.41 -7.68
C ILE A 173 -17.94 28.60 -7.02
N GLU A 174 -17.67 28.01 -5.86
CA GLU A 174 -18.65 27.23 -5.09
C GLU A 174 -19.82 28.12 -4.63
N ASP A 175 -19.55 29.29 -4.06
CA ASP A 175 -20.59 30.27 -3.69
C ASP A 175 -21.45 30.70 -4.88
N ARG A 176 -20.83 30.88 -6.05
CA ARG A 176 -21.57 31.19 -7.28
C ARG A 176 -22.43 30.03 -7.73
N MET A 177 -21.93 28.80 -7.69
CA MET A 177 -22.73 27.63 -8.05
C MET A 177 -23.94 27.47 -7.13
N ILE A 178 -23.76 27.62 -5.82
CA ILE A 178 -24.85 27.54 -4.84
C ILE A 178 -25.95 28.56 -5.17
N ASN A 179 -25.56 29.80 -5.46
CA ASN A 179 -26.49 30.86 -5.86
C ASN A 179 -27.23 30.52 -7.16
N TYR A 180 -26.55 30.01 -8.19
CA TYR A 180 -27.21 29.60 -9.43
C TYR A 180 -28.17 28.42 -9.23
N THR A 181 -27.82 27.44 -8.39
CA THR A 181 -28.73 26.34 -8.05
C THR A 181 -29.95 26.81 -7.26
N ASN A 182 -29.78 27.76 -6.35
CA ASN A 182 -30.90 28.34 -5.59
C ASN A 182 -31.81 29.16 -6.50
N LEU A 183 -31.25 29.98 -7.39
CA LEU A 183 -32.00 30.72 -8.41
C LEU A 183 -32.75 29.77 -9.35
N ALA A 184 -32.12 28.67 -9.78
CA ALA A 184 -32.75 27.68 -10.64
C ALA A 184 -33.91 26.96 -9.92
N LYS A 185 -33.78 26.65 -8.63
CA LYS A 185 -34.87 26.12 -7.80
C LYS A 185 -35.99 27.12 -7.62
N GLU A 186 -35.68 28.41 -7.41
CA GLU A 186 -36.71 29.46 -7.35
C GLU A 186 -37.46 29.59 -8.68
N ILE A 187 -36.76 29.54 -9.82
CA ILE A 187 -37.38 29.60 -11.15
C ILE A 187 -38.26 28.36 -11.40
N GLN A 188 -37.79 27.15 -11.07
CA GLN A 188 -38.60 25.94 -11.18
C GLN A 188 -39.84 25.96 -10.27
N ASN A 189 -39.75 26.57 -9.10
CA ASN A 189 -40.88 26.65 -8.17
C ASN A 189 -41.91 27.72 -8.55
N ARG A 190 -41.58 28.65 -9.46
CA ARG A 190 -42.49 29.71 -9.93
C ARG A 190 -43.48 29.20 -10.97
N GLU A 191 -43.08 28.28 -11.84
CA GLU A 191 -43.95 27.75 -12.90
C GLU A 191 -44.10 26.23 -12.79
N ILE A 192 -45.30 25.78 -12.42
CA ILE A 192 -45.59 24.37 -12.21
C ILE A 192 -46.72 23.96 -13.15
N ILE A 193 -46.53 22.89 -13.93
CA ILE A 193 -47.54 22.37 -14.84
C ILE A 193 -48.15 21.10 -14.22
N ILE A 194 -49.45 21.14 -13.97
CA ILE A 194 -50.25 19.96 -13.61
C ILE A 194 -50.76 19.37 -14.92
N ARG A 195 -50.39 18.14 -15.22
CA ARG A 195 -50.72 17.49 -16.50
C ARG A 195 -51.94 16.58 -16.37
N ASP A 196 -52.63 16.40 -17.49
CA ASP A 196 -53.70 15.42 -17.67
C ASP A 196 -54.79 15.49 -16.59
N VAL A 197 -55.29 16.70 -16.35
CA VAL A 197 -56.32 16.96 -15.35
C VAL A 197 -57.70 16.73 -15.97
N PRO A 198 -58.46 15.73 -15.49
CA PRO A 198 -59.85 15.54 -15.90
C PRO A 198 -60.72 16.66 -15.32
N ILE A 199 -61.42 17.36 -16.20
CA ILE A 199 -62.32 18.47 -15.89
C ILE A 199 -63.75 18.02 -16.18
N LYS A 200 -64.54 17.92 -15.11
CA LYS A 200 -65.96 17.62 -15.18
C LYS A 200 -66.77 18.71 -14.52
N PHE A 201 -67.60 19.40 -15.31
CA PHE A 201 -68.47 20.45 -14.80
C PHE A 201 -69.73 19.83 -14.17
N VAL A 202 -70.02 20.22 -12.93
CA VAL A 202 -71.27 19.91 -12.24
C VAL A 202 -71.94 21.24 -11.91
N ASN A 203 -73.13 21.48 -12.47
CA ASN A 203 -73.81 22.77 -12.38
C ASN A 203 -72.92 23.94 -12.84
N LYS A 204 -72.23 23.77 -13.98
CA LYS A 204 -71.31 24.76 -14.59
C LYS A 204 -70.04 25.07 -13.81
N VAL A 205 -69.79 24.37 -12.69
CA VAL A 205 -68.60 24.56 -11.86
C VAL A 205 -67.80 23.26 -11.80
N CYS A 206 -66.48 23.37 -11.92
CA CYS A 206 -65.56 22.27 -11.67
C CYS A 206 -64.54 22.71 -10.62
N ARG A 207 -64.22 21.83 -9.67
CA ARG A 207 -63.22 22.10 -8.64
C ARG A 207 -62.11 21.07 -8.73
N ILE A 208 -60.88 21.55 -8.79
CA ILE A 208 -59.69 20.72 -8.92
C ILE A 208 -58.80 21.02 -7.71
N ALA A 209 -58.67 20.04 -6.83
CA ALA A 209 -57.83 20.16 -5.63
C ALA A 209 -56.36 20.00 -6.01
N SER A 210 -55.51 20.90 -5.53
CA SER A 210 -54.06 20.81 -5.66
C SER A 210 -53.38 21.65 -4.59
N ASP A 211 -52.52 21.00 -3.81
CA ASP A 211 -51.72 21.63 -2.75
C ASP A 211 -50.71 22.65 -3.31
N VAL A 212 -50.52 22.66 -4.63
CA VAL A 212 -49.62 23.57 -5.32
C VAL A 212 -50.25 24.96 -5.53
N ILE A 213 -51.57 25.09 -5.45
CA ILE A 213 -52.29 26.32 -5.80
C ILE A 213 -52.50 27.19 -4.55
N THR A 214 -52.12 28.46 -4.67
CA THR A 214 -52.37 29.50 -3.66
C THR A 214 -53.37 30.53 -4.19
N GLU A 215 -53.96 31.35 -3.32
CA GLU A 215 -54.94 32.40 -3.71
C GLU A 215 -54.40 33.37 -4.77
N ASN A 216 -53.10 33.67 -4.71
CA ASN A 216 -52.42 34.58 -5.65
C ASN A 216 -51.79 33.87 -6.86
N SER A 217 -52.02 32.58 -7.04
CA SER A 217 -51.46 31.83 -8.18
C SER A 217 -52.23 32.14 -9.47
N LEU A 218 -51.54 32.58 -10.52
CA LEU A 218 -52.12 32.70 -11.85
C LEU A 218 -52.19 31.32 -12.50
N CYS A 219 -53.38 30.86 -12.85
CA CYS A 219 -53.59 29.54 -13.43
C CYS A 219 -54.09 29.66 -14.86
N ASP A 220 -53.29 29.22 -15.83
CA ASP A 220 -53.66 29.12 -17.24
C ASP A 220 -54.07 27.67 -17.56
N ILE A 221 -55.18 27.48 -18.26
CA ILE A 221 -55.71 26.15 -18.61
C ILE A 221 -55.52 25.90 -20.10
N TYR A 222 -54.93 24.75 -20.44
CA TYR A 222 -54.70 24.31 -21.80
C TYR A 222 -55.40 22.98 -22.05
N PHE A 223 -56.48 23.02 -22.82
CA PHE A 223 -57.20 21.81 -23.22
C PHE A 223 -56.45 21.04 -24.30
N ASP A 224 -56.60 19.72 -24.33
CA ASP A 224 -56.17 18.92 -25.47
C ASP A 224 -57.05 19.19 -26.72
N GLU A 225 -56.64 18.68 -27.88
CA GLU A 225 -57.30 18.99 -29.17
C GLU A 225 -58.80 18.68 -29.15
N TYR A 226 -59.17 17.52 -28.60
CA TYR A 226 -60.56 17.08 -28.50
C TYR A 226 -61.37 17.94 -27.52
N SER A 227 -60.81 18.19 -26.34
CA SER A 227 -61.46 18.96 -25.29
C SER A 227 -61.55 20.44 -25.64
N PHE A 228 -60.60 20.97 -26.43
CA PHE A 228 -60.58 22.34 -26.90
C PHE A 228 -61.75 22.64 -27.85
N GLU A 229 -62.13 21.72 -28.73
CA GLU A 229 -63.31 21.91 -29.61
C GLU A 229 -64.61 22.09 -28.82
N ILE A 230 -64.72 21.42 -27.68
CA ILE A 230 -65.88 21.50 -26.79
C ILE A 230 -65.76 22.76 -25.91
N ALA A 231 -64.59 22.98 -25.30
CA ALA A 231 -64.31 24.11 -24.42
C ALA A 231 -64.38 25.47 -25.11
N SER A 232 -63.94 25.57 -26.37
CA SER A 232 -63.95 26.83 -27.14
C SER A 232 -65.34 27.39 -27.42
N LYS A 233 -66.39 26.56 -27.28
CA LYS A 233 -67.80 26.97 -27.36
C LYS A 233 -68.32 27.57 -26.06
N ALA A 234 -67.54 27.45 -24.97
CA ALA A 234 -67.84 27.93 -23.64
C ALA A 234 -66.85 29.04 -23.24
N LEU A 235 -67.29 29.95 -22.36
CA LEU A 235 -66.36 30.81 -21.64
C LEU A 235 -66.02 30.11 -20.33
N ILE A 236 -64.77 29.67 -20.18
CA ILE A 236 -64.27 29.01 -18.98
C ILE A 236 -63.34 29.97 -18.25
N ILE A 237 -63.66 30.27 -17.00
CA ILE A 237 -62.88 31.21 -16.17
C ILE A 237 -62.27 30.43 -15.00
N PRO A 238 -60.92 30.37 -14.89
CA PRO A 238 -60.25 29.89 -13.70
C PRO A 238 -60.23 30.93 -12.59
N VAL A 239 -60.53 30.49 -11.36
CA VAL A 239 -60.33 31.26 -10.13
C VAL A 239 -59.50 30.43 -9.16
N SER A 240 -58.36 30.95 -8.74
CA SER A 240 -57.45 30.32 -7.80
C SER A 240 -57.90 30.54 -6.35
N HIS A 241 -57.92 29.46 -5.58
CA HIS A 241 -58.12 29.49 -4.14
C HIS A 241 -56.99 28.74 -3.44
N VAL A 242 -56.89 28.87 -2.11
CA VAL A 242 -55.89 28.11 -1.34
C VAL A 242 -56.23 26.62 -1.40
N GLY A 243 -55.39 25.84 -2.07
CA GLY A 243 -55.50 24.37 -2.18
C GLY A 243 -56.42 23.85 -3.29
N TYR A 244 -57.07 24.72 -4.07
CA TYR A 244 -57.87 24.31 -5.23
C TYR A 244 -58.05 25.42 -6.25
N ILE A 245 -58.37 25.04 -7.48
CA ILE A 245 -58.84 25.95 -8.53
C ILE A 245 -60.30 25.65 -8.84
N GLU A 246 -61.09 26.70 -8.99
CA GLU A 246 -62.48 26.64 -9.41
C GLU A 246 -62.59 27.11 -10.86
N LEU A 247 -63.15 26.26 -11.71
CA LEU A 247 -63.43 26.56 -13.10
C LEU A 247 -64.92 26.81 -13.26
N THR A 248 -65.30 27.98 -13.75
CA THR A 248 -66.69 28.31 -14.06
C THR A 248 -66.90 28.36 -15.56
N SER A 249 -67.87 27.61 -16.07
CA SER A 249 -68.28 27.60 -17.47
C SER A 249 -69.56 28.43 -17.68
N SER A 250 -69.68 29.11 -18.83
CA SER A 250 -70.92 29.81 -19.21
C SER A 250 -72.05 28.86 -19.64
N ILE A 251 -71.70 27.70 -20.17
CA ILE A 251 -72.62 26.67 -20.66
C ILE A 251 -72.47 25.36 -19.88
N ASP A 252 -73.51 24.53 -19.89
CA ASP A 252 -73.45 23.18 -19.33
C ASP A 252 -72.70 22.25 -20.30
N ILE A 253 -71.52 21.78 -19.88
CA ILE A 253 -70.70 20.82 -20.60
C ILE A 253 -70.91 19.45 -19.93
N LEU A 254 -71.47 18.49 -20.67
CA LEU A 254 -71.78 17.15 -20.17
C LEU A 254 -70.61 16.18 -20.30
N ASP A 255 -69.71 16.45 -21.25
CA ASP A 255 -68.53 15.64 -21.52
C ASP A 255 -67.41 15.92 -20.52
N GLU A 256 -66.61 14.89 -20.24
CA GLU A 256 -65.39 15.03 -19.46
C GLU A 256 -64.27 15.54 -20.35
N LEU A 257 -63.67 16.67 -19.97
CA LEU A 257 -62.59 17.32 -20.70
C LEU A 257 -61.25 16.96 -20.05
N ASN A 258 -60.17 17.04 -20.81
CA ASN A 258 -58.82 16.90 -20.30
C ASN A 258 -58.02 18.18 -20.57
N ALA A 259 -57.28 18.65 -19.56
CA ALA A 259 -56.47 19.84 -19.67
C ALA A 259 -55.19 19.78 -18.84
N ASN A 260 -54.20 20.54 -19.28
CA ASN A 260 -53.01 20.86 -18.52
C ASN A 260 -53.20 22.24 -17.86
N ILE A 261 -52.86 22.35 -16.59
CA ILE A 261 -52.97 23.59 -15.82
C ILE A 261 -51.57 24.10 -15.53
N LEU A 262 -51.22 25.25 -16.09
CA LEU A 262 -50.00 25.97 -15.76
C LEU A 262 -50.27 26.89 -14.58
N VAL A 263 -49.64 26.59 -13.45
CA VAL A 263 -49.71 27.37 -12.21
C VAL A 263 -48.47 28.25 -12.12
N ARG A 264 -48.64 29.57 -12.23
CA ARG A 264 -47.60 30.56 -11.98
C ARG A 264 -47.79 31.18 -10.60
N ARG A 265 -46.80 31.00 -9.73
CA ARG A 265 -46.75 31.61 -8.40
C ARG A 265 -46.02 32.95 -8.47
N ASN A 266 -46.69 34.02 -8.06
CA ASN A 266 -46.09 35.34 -7.84
C ASN A 266 -45.36 35.41 -6.51
#